data_AF-A0A3M1YYI2-F1
#
_entry.id   AF-A0A3M1YYI2-F1
#
_cell.length_a   1.000
_cell.length_b   1.000
_cell.length_c   1.000
_cell.angle_alpha   90.00
_cell.angle_beta   90.00
_cell.angle_gamma   90.00
#
_symmetry.space_group_name_H-M   'P 1'
#
loop_
_entity.id
_entity.type
_entity.pdbx_description
1 polymer ?
#
loop_
_entity_poly.entity_id
_entity_poly.type
_entity_poly.pdbx_seq_one_letter_code
_entity_poly.pdbx_strand_id
1 'polypeptide(L)'
;PNCVVYSGTHDNNTTVGWWHEETDDHVRNIIKDYIQCDVYEANWMLIRLGMASVAHTFIAPMQDILGLGKEARMNTPGQQGGNWQWRLQAHDFDNPGKDRLAHFTWLYQRRPDQQERVYGDVAVNNGE
;
A
#
# COMPACT_ATOMS: atom_id res chain seq x y z
N PRO A 1 -2.67 -10.92 15.65
CA PRO A 1 -3.24 -11.67 14.51
C PRO A 1 -2.14 -12.07 13.54
N ASN A 2 -2.06 -13.34 13.14
CA ASN A 2 -1.06 -13.79 12.17
C ASN A 2 -1.64 -13.68 10.75
N CYS A 3 -1.72 -12.47 10.24
CA CYS A 3 -2.20 -12.19 8.89
C CYS A 3 -1.40 -11.07 8.24
N VAL A 4 -1.47 -11.05 6.91
CA VAL A 4 -0.87 -10.02 6.08
C VAL A 4 -1.99 -9.27 5.39
N VAL A 5 -1.99 -7.94 5.51
CA VAL A 5 -2.92 -7.07 4.78
C VAL A 5 -2.18 -6.38 3.63
N TYR A 6 -2.84 -6.28 2.49
CA TYR A 6 -2.34 -5.61 1.31
C TYR A 6 -3.29 -4.47 0.94
N SER A 7 -2.79 -3.35 0.42
CA SER A 7 -3.66 -2.39 -0.28
C SER A 7 -4.19 -2.99 -1.59
N GLY A 8 -3.31 -3.73 -2.27
CA GLY A 8 -3.59 -4.55 -3.45
C GLY A 8 -2.41 -5.48 -3.73
N THR A 9 -2.63 -6.44 -4.61
CA THR A 9 -1.59 -7.35 -5.13
C THR A 9 -1.19 -6.96 -6.55
N HIS A 10 -0.25 -7.70 -7.15
CA HIS A 10 0.14 -7.48 -8.55
C HIS A 10 -0.98 -7.79 -9.57
N ASP A 11 -2.00 -8.58 -9.19
CA ASP A 11 -3.14 -8.91 -10.05
C ASP A 11 -4.25 -7.85 -10.01
N ASN A 12 -4.20 -6.95 -9.02
CA ASN A 12 -5.13 -5.84 -8.90
C ASN A 12 -4.67 -4.64 -9.75
N ASN A 13 -5.61 -3.76 -10.08
CA ASN A 13 -5.26 -2.42 -10.52
C ASN A 13 -4.54 -1.66 -9.37
N THR A 14 -3.86 -0.55 -9.68
CA THR A 14 -3.39 0.36 -8.62
C THR A 14 -4.58 0.89 -7.85
N THR A 15 -4.40 1.31 -6.60
CA THR A 15 -5.52 1.85 -5.82
C THR A 15 -6.12 3.09 -6.48
N VAL A 16 -5.29 3.93 -7.12
CA VAL A 16 -5.76 5.11 -7.87
C VAL A 16 -6.58 4.67 -9.09
N GLY A 17 -6.07 3.73 -9.89
CA GLY A 17 -6.78 3.21 -11.06
C GLY A 17 -8.10 2.54 -10.68
N TRP A 18 -8.08 1.69 -9.65
CA TRP A 18 -9.28 1.05 -9.10
C TRP A 18 -10.32 2.08 -8.63
N TRP A 19 -9.90 3.07 -7.83
CA TRP A 19 -10.81 4.07 -7.28
C TRP A 19 -11.48 4.92 -8.36
N HIS A 20 -10.73 5.34 -9.38
CA HIS A 20 -11.27 6.23 -10.40
C HIS A 20 -11.99 5.49 -11.54
N GLU A 21 -11.63 4.24 -11.84
CA GLU A 21 -12.08 3.58 -13.07
C GLU A 21 -12.88 2.29 -12.86
N GLU A 22 -12.70 1.61 -11.72
CA GLU A 22 -13.32 0.29 -11.48
C GLU A 22 -14.37 0.32 -10.36
N THR A 23 -14.32 1.29 -9.44
CA THR A 23 -15.33 1.43 -8.37
C THR A 23 -16.55 2.22 -8.80
N ASP A 24 -17.70 1.83 -8.24
CA ASP A 24 -18.97 2.54 -8.34
C ASP A 24 -19.27 3.36 -7.08
N ASP A 25 -20.36 4.13 -7.12
CA ASP A 25 -20.77 4.98 -6.00
C ASP A 25 -21.19 4.17 -4.77
N HIS A 26 -21.63 2.92 -4.94
CA HIS A 26 -21.98 2.06 -3.81
C HIS A 26 -20.74 1.72 -2.97
N VAL A 27 -19.66 1.26 -3.62
CA VAL A 27 -18.38 0.97 -2.96
C VAL A 27 -17.78 2.24 -2.34
N ARG A 28 -17.84 3.37 -3.06
CA ARG A 28 -17.33 4.65 -2.55
C ARG A 28 -18.08 5.11 -1.29
N ASN A 29 -19.40 4.94 -1.23
CA ASN A 29 -20.19 5.28 -0.06
C ASN A 29 -19.86 4.39 1.13
N ILE A 30 -19.70 3.07 0.93
CA ILE A 30 -19.26 2.15 1.99
C ILE A 30 -17.92 2.60 2.58
N ILE A 31 -16.97 2.99 1.73
CA ILE A 31 -15.64 3.42 2.18
C ILE A 31 -15.74 4.73 2.97
N LYS A 32 -16.52 5.70 2.49
CA LYS A 32 -16.78 6.95 3.21
C LYS A 32 -17.41 6.72 4.57
N ASP A 33 -18.40 5.82 4.66
CA ASP A 33 -19.05 5.46 5.92
C ASP A 33 -18.07 4.78 6.88
N TYR A 34 -17.18 3.93 6.36
CA TYR A 34 -16.17 3.22 7.15
C TYR A 34 -15.12 4.18 7.73
N ILE A 35 -14.64 5.15 6.95
CA ILE A 35 -13.58 6.08 7.38
C ILE A 35 -14.10 7.37 8.01
N GLN A 36 -15.40 7.65 7.87
CA GLN A 36 -16.09 8.86 8.32
C GLN A 36 -15.42 10.16 7.85
N CYS A 37 -14.86 10.16 6.63
CA CYS A 37 -14.27 11.33 6.00
C CYS A 37 -14.27 11.21 4.47
N ASP A 38 -14.01 12.32 3.79
CA ASP A 38 -13.87 12.34 2.34
C ASP A 38 -12.55 11.70 1.89
N VAL A 39 -12.61 10.97 0.78
CA VAL A 39 -11.44 10.34 0.15
C VAL A 39 -10.84 11.29 -0.88
N TYR A 40 -9.69 11.88 -0.55
CA TYR A 40 -8.92 12.74 -1.47
C TYR A 40 -7.81 11.97 -2.19
N GLU A 41 -7.09 11.11 -1.47
CA GLU A 41 -6.01 10.27 -2.00
C GLU A 41 -6.31 8.81 -1.64
N ALA A 42 -6.98 8.07 -2.52
CA ALA A 42 -7.45 6.72 -2.23
C ALA A 42 -6.32 5.75 -1.85
N ASN A 43 -5.18 5.82 -2.55
CA ASN A 43 -3.97 5.04 -2.27
C ASN A 43 -3.43 5.31 -0.86
N TRP A 44 -3.24 6.58 -0.49
CA TRP A 44 -2.72 6.92 0.83
C TRP A 44 -3.73 6.67 1.96
N MET A 45 -5.02 6.78 1.67
CA MET A 45 -6.08 6.39 2.59
C MET A 45 -6.02 4.88 2.89
N LEU A 46 -5.94 4.02 1.87
CA LEU A 46 -5.81 2.56 2.08
C LEU A 46 -4.49 2.19 2.75
N ILE A 47 -3.37 2.82 2.38
CA ILE A 47 -2.08 2.63 3.06
C ILE A 47 -2.21 2.97 4.56
N ARG A 48 -2.87 4.08 4.88
CA ARG A 48 -3.09 4.50 6.26
C ARG A 48 -3.92 3.48 7.04
N LEU A 49 -5.01 2.98 6.45
CA LEU A 49 -5.86 1.95 7.07
C LEU A 49 -5.10 0.63 7.27
N GLY A 50 -4.34 0.19 6.27
CA GLY A 50 -3.52 -1.02 6.34
C GLY A 50 -2.45 -0.93 7.43
N MET A 51 -1.73 0.19 7.49
CA MET A 51 -0.76 0.48 8.54
C MET A 51 -1.40 0.53 9.94
N ALA A 52 -2.59 1.12 10.07
CA ALA A 52 -3.32 1.22 11.35
C ALA A 52 -3.94 -0.11 11.82
N SER A 53 -4.05 -1.10 10.95
CA SER A 53 -4.68 -2.38 11.27
C SER A 53 -3.90 -3.18 12.32
N VAL A 54 -4.58 -4.16 12.92
CA VAL A 54 -3.96 -5.14 13.84
C VAL A 54 -3.21 -6.26 13.12
N ALA A 55 -3.08 -6.21 11.78
CA ALA A 55 -2.35 -7.22 11.03
C ALA A 55 -0.86 -7.21 11.41
N HIS A 56 -0.25 -8.39 11.47
CA HIS A 56 1.18 -8.53 11.74
C HIS A 56 1.98 -7.79 10.66
N THR A 57 1.69 -8.06 9.39
CA THR A 57 2.39 -7.44 8.26
C THR A 57 1.42 -6.65 7.40
N PHE A 58 1.84 -5.46 6.98
CA PHE A 58 1.19 -4.70 5.91
C PHE A 58 2.15 -4.57 4.73
N ILE A 59 1.64 -4.76 3.52
CA ILE A 59 2.40 -4.64 2.28
C ILE A 59 1.62 -3.75 1.31
N ALA A 60 2.31 -2.77 0.71
CA ALA A 60 1.76 -1.95 -0.37
C ALA A 60 2.61 -2.12 -1.64
N PRO A 61 1.99 -2.21 -2.83
CA PRO A 61 2.70 -2.09 -4.10
C PRO A 61 3.39 -0.73 -4.21
N MET A 62 4.55 -0.69 -4.87
CA MET A 62 5.28 0.56 -5.10
C MET A 62 4.45 1.58 -5.91
N GLN A 63 3.59 1.10 -6.81
CA GLN A 63 2.66 1.94 -7.57
C GLN A 63 1.72 2.76 -6.68
N ASP A 64 1.27 2.18 -5.56
CA ASP A 64 0.40 2.89 -4.61
C ASP A 64 1.18 3.93 -3.82
N ILE A 65 2.44 3.64 -3.45
CA ILE A 65 3.32 4.61 -2.76
C ILE A 65 3.61 5.82 -3.67
N LEU A 66 3.82 5.56 -4.96
CA LEU A 66 4.05 6.60 -5.97
C LEU A 66 2.78 7.33 -6.42
N GLY A 67 1.58 6.79 -6.10
CA GLY A 67 0.30 7.36 -6.48
C GLY A 67 -0.02 7.24 -7.98
N LEU A 68 0.46 6.17 -8.62
CA LEU A 68 0.28 5.96 -10.07
C LEU A 68 -1.12 5.41 -10.40
N GLY A 69 -1.63 5.76 -11.59
CA GLY A 69 -2.91 5.30 -12.12
C GLY A 69 -2.85 3.92 -12.76
N LYS A 70 -3.89 3.57 -13.53
CA LYS A 70 -4.02 2.24 -14.16
C LYS A 70 -2.89 1.87 -15.10
N GLU A 71 -2.19 2.87 -15.66
CA GLU A 71 -1.07 2.69 -16.56
C GLU A 71 0.11 1.95 -15.90
N ALA A 72 0.15 1.94 -14.57
CA ALA A 72 1.15 1.23 -13.79
C ALA A 72 0.69 -0.15 -13.28
N ARG A 73 -0.52 -0.62 -13.68
CA ARG A 73 -1.00 -1.96 -13.32
C ARG A 73 -0.01 -3.04 -13.75
N MET A 74 0.32 -3.94 -12.83
CA MET A 74 1.32 -4.98 -13.08
C MET A 74 0.75 -6.11 -13.93
N ASN A 75 -0.42 -6.65 -13.57
CA ASN A 75 -1.05 -7.75 -14.28
C ASN A 75 -2.58 -7.58 -14.34
N THR A 76 -3.17 -7.94 -15.47
CA THR A 76 -4.61 -8.16 -15.64
C THR A 76 -4.84 -9.65 -15.88
N PRO A 77 -5.27 -10.41 -14.86
CA PRO A 77 -5.53 -11.85 -15.01
C PRO A 77 -6.47 -12.15 -16.19
N GLY A 78 -6.11 -13.15 -17.00
CA GLY A 78 -6.86 -13.54 -18.19
C GLY A 78 -6.52 -12.74 -19.46
N GLN A 79 -5.77 -11.65 -19.36
CA GLN A 79 -5.26 -10.91 -20.52
C GLN A 79 -3.93 -11.51 -21.01
N GLN A 80 -3.82 -11.77 -22.32
CA GLN A 80 -2.64 -12.45 -22.89
C GLN A 80 -1.42 -11.54 -23.13
N GLY A 81 -1.57 -10.22 -23.07
CA GLY A 81 -0.48 -9.29 -23.37
C GLY A 81 -0.62 -7.93 -22.68
N GLY A 82 0.51 -7.23 -22.53
CA GLY A 82 0.60 -5.94 -21.83
C GLY A 82 0.88 -6.05 -20.31
N ASN A 83 1.01 -7.27 -19.78
CA ASN A 83 1.31 -7.52 -18.36
C ASN A 83 2.81 -7.55 -18.08
N TRP A 84 3.18 -7.35 -16.82
CA TRP A 84 4.54 -7.47 -16.29
C TRP A 84 5.55 -6.47 -16.88
N GLN A 85 5.04 -5.35 -17.40
CA GLN A 85 5.87 -4.34 -18.08
C GLN A 85 6.22 -3.14 -17.20
N TRP A 86 5.50 -2.92 -16.09
CA TRP A 86 5.76 -1.79 -15.22
C TRP A 86 7.15 -1.90 -14.58
N ARG A 87 7.87 -0.77 -14.54
CA ARG A 87 9.22 -0.69 -13.99
C ARG A 87 9.40 0.61 -13.22
N LEU A 88 9.88 0.48 -11.99
CA LEU A 88 10.38 1.60 -11.21
C LEU A 88 11.57 2.26 -11.93
N GLN A 89 11.56 3.57 -12.04
CA GLN A 89 12.63 4.37 -12.63
C GLN A 89 13.50 5.00 -11.53
N ALA A 90 14.73 5.37 -11.88
CA ALA A 90 15.65 5.97 -10.92
C ALA A 90 15.12 7.29 -10.32
N HIS A 91 14.37 8.09 -11.10
CA HIS A 91 13.79 9.34 -10.61
C HIS A 91 12.64 9.13 -9.62
N ASP A 92 12.04 7.95 -9.58
CA ASP A 92 10.93 7.66 -8.65
C ASP A 92 11.39 7.60 -7.19
N PHE A 93 12.69 7.38 -6.94
CA PHE A 93 13.26 7.42 -5.59
C PHE A 93 13.26 8.83 -4.97
N ASP A 94 13.02 9.87 -5.77
CA ASP A 94 12.85 11.24 -5.29
C ASP A 94 11.39 11.58 -4.97
N ASN A 95 10.45 10.65 -5.20
CA ASN A 95 9.04 10.86 -4.88
C ASN A 95 8.85 11.14 -3.37
N PRO A 96 8.09 12.18 -2.98
CA PRO A 96 7.85 12.54 -1.59
C PRO A 96 7.10 11.47 -0.78
N GLY A 97 6.52 10.48 -1.46
CA GLY A 97 5.92 9.30 -0.86
C GLY A 97 6.89 8.53 0.05
N LYS A 98 8.21 8.60 -0.17
CA LYS A 98 9.21 7.98 0.71
C LYS A 98 9.16 8.53 2.14
N ASP A 99 9.04 9.85 2.28
CA ASP A 99 9.03 10.52 3.58
C ASP A 99 7.70 10.26 4.29
N ARG A 100 6.60 10.28 3.53
CA ARG A 100 5.26 9.95 4.04
C ARG A 100 5.18 8.50 4.50
N LEU A 101 5.75 7.56 3.75
CA LEU A 101 5.84 6.16 4.13
C LEU A 101 6.66 6.00 5.41
N ALA A 102 7.85 6.59 5.48
CA ALA A 102 8.71 6.55 6.66
C ALA A 102 8.03 7.14 7.91
N HIS A 103 7.22 8.18 7.73
CA HIS A 103 6.40 8.76 8.80
C HIS A 103 5.28 7.82 9.24
N PHE A 104 4.53 7.20 8.31
CA PHE A 104 3.47 6.24 8.67
C PHE A 104 4.02 4.97 9.32
N THR A 105 5.15 4.45 8.84
CA THR A 105 5.82 3.30 9.47
C THR A 105 6.16 3.62 10.93
N TRP A 106 6.58 4.84 11.25
CA TRP A 106 6.81 5.28 12.64
C TRP A 106 5.51 5.44 13.44
N LEU A 107 4.56 6.19 12.86
CA LEU A 107 3.32 6.59 13.52
C LEU A 107 2.52 5.36 13.97
N TYR A 108 2.50 4.34 13.13
CA TYR A 108 1.81 3.07 13.39
C TYR A 108 2.68 2.01 14.05
N GLN A 109 3.84 2.41 14.59
CA GLN A 109 4.78 1.58 15.34
C GLN A 109 5.35 0.39 14.56
N ARG A 110 5.41 0.46 13.22
CA ARG A 110 5.89 -0.61 12.34
C ARG A 110 7.37 -0.49 11.98
N ARG A 111 8.14 0.40 12.62
CA ARG A 111 9.60 0.43 12.43
C ARG A 111 10.29 -0.70 13.20
N PRO A 112 11.43 -1.23 12.71
CA PRO A 112 12.15 -2.32 13.38
C PRO A 112 12.45 -2.03 14.87
N ASP A 113 12.92 -0.83 15.19
CA ASP A 113 13.24 -0.40 16.57
C ASP A 113 12.01 -0.35 17.49
N GLN A 114 10.81 -0.19 16.93
CA GLN A 114 9.55 -0.17 17.67
C GLN A 114 8.95 -1.58 17.83
N GLN A 115 9.35 -2.52 16.97
CA GLN A 115 8.84 -3.88 16.91
C GLN A 115 9.71 -4.89 17.70
N GLU A 116 10.97 -4.54 17.98
CA GLU A 116 11.94 -5.39 18.69
C GLU A 116 11.39 -5.97 20.01
N ARG A 117 10.71 -5.14 20.81
CA ARG A 117 10.14 -5.56 22.11
C ARG A 117 8.97 -6.54 21.99
N VAL A 118 8.30 -6.57 20.84
CA VAL A 118 7.05 -7.32 20.63
C VAL A 118 7.33 -8.64 19.89
N TYR A 119 8.21 -8.61 18.90
CA TYR A 119 8.44 -9.74 18.01
C TYR A 119 9.85 -10.32 18.10
N GLY A 120 10.78 -9.70 18.84
CA GLY A 120 12.17 -10.17 18.95
C GLY A 120 12.79 -10.32 17.56
N ASP A 121 12.96 -9.20 16.87
CA ASP A 121 13.16 -9.24 15.43
C ASP A 121 14.54 -9.83 15.06
N VAL A 122 14.53 -10.88 14.23
CA VAL A 122 15.72 -11.46 13.62
C VAL A 122 16.43 -10.44 12.71
N ALA A 123 15.74 -9.38 12.29
CA ALA A 123 16.29 -8.29 11.50
C ALA A 123 17.20 -7.32 12.30
N VAL A 124 17.14 -7.32 13.63
CA VAL A 124 18.07 -6.54 14.49
C VAL A 124 19.23 -7.39 15.00
N ASN A 125 19.06 -8.71 15.08
CA ASN A 125 20.14 -9.66 15.35
C ASN A 125 20.97 -9.91 14.09
N ASN A 126 21.81 -8.93 13.74
CA ASN A 126 23.01 -9.22 12.97
C ASN A 126 23.90 -10.10 13.85
N GLY A 127 23.82 -11.41 13.65
CA GLY A 127 24.57 -12.40 14.43
C GLY A 127 26.03 -11.98 14.59
N GLU A 128 26.43 -11.79 15.85
CA GLU A 128 27.80 -11.99 16.28
C GLU A 128 28.15 -13.49 16.25
#